data_AF-A0A2G5U8K6-F1
#
_entry.id   AF-A0A2G5U8K6-F1
#
_cell.length_a   1.000
_cell.length_b   1.000
_cell.length_c   1.000
_cell.angle_alpha   90.00
_cell.angle_beta   90.00
_cell.angle_gamma   90.00
#
_symmetry.space_group_name_H-M   'P 1'
#
loop_
_entity.id
_entity.type
_entity.pdbx_description
1 polymer ?
#
loop_
_entity_poly.entity_id
_entity_poly.type
_entity_poly.pdbx_seq_one_letter_code
_entity_poly.pdbx_strand_id
1 'polypeptide(L)'
;MHQASCILFLLALPIGSAWDHFQFDVTLFCNYYSRTKYNLKIEWWEYDSVLSGEDQITQAKVFKPNSGRYSFTMAGAMDGDEWLSKGYKPRAYISHDCTADQKRVDLDLTVVKLCKPPNTCHYRIIQDITNRSGSEEIEHNGFKENDMSPFADYP
;
A
#
# COMPACT_ATOMS: atom_id res chain seq x y z
N MET A 1 -26.02 11.04 -60.80
CA MET A 1 -24.85 10.44 -60.14
C MET A 1 -24.81 10.98 -58.71
N HIS A 2 -25.19 10.17 -57.72
CA HIS A 2 -25.13 10.56 -56.31
C HIS A 2 -24.31 9.51 -55.56
N GLN A 3 -23.09 9.88 -55.18
CA GLN A 3 -22.27 9.10 -54.25
C GLN A 3 -22.71 9.47 -52.83
N ALA A 4 -23.26 8.50 -52.10
CA ALA A 4 -23.46 8.59 -50.67
C ALA A 4 -22.13 8.20 -49.99
N SER A 5 -21.41 9.18 -49.44
CA SER A 5 -20.29 8.92 -48.54
C SER A 5 -20.83 8.44 -47.19
N CYS A 6 -20.75 7.14 -46.94
CA CYS A 6 -20.91 6.59 -45.60
C CYS A 6 -19.70 7.00 -44.74
N ILE A 7 -19.87 8.01 -43.89
CA ILE A 7 -18.93 8.33 -42.82
C ILE A 7 -19.03 7.24 -41.77
N LEU A 8 -18.00 6.39 -41.70
CA LEU A 8 -17.85 5.38 -40.66
C LEU A 8 -17.42 6.10 -39.37
N PHE A 9 -18.36 6.39 -38.47
CA PHE A 9 -18.05 6.80 -37.11
C PHE A 9 -17.47 5.58 -36.36
N LEU A 10 -16.14 5.50 -36.29
CA LEU A 10 -15.45 4.61 -35.36
C LEU A 10 -15.75 5.08 -33.94
N LEU A 11 -16.76 4.47 -33.33
CA LEU A 11 -16.99 4.53 -31.89
C LEU A 11 -15.79 3.85 -31.21
N ALA A 12 -14.81 4.65 -30.79
CA ALA A 12 -13.81 4.23 -29.83
C ALA A 12 -14.55 3.95 -28.52
N LEU A 13 -14.78 2.67 -28.20
CA LEU A 13 -15.21 2.26 -26.87
C LEU A 13 -14.10 2.71 -25.90
N PRO A 14 -14.42 3.45 -24.83
CA PRO A 14 -13.44 3.69 -23.79
C PRO A 14 -13.09 2.32 -23.22
N ILE A 15 -11.86 1.86 -23.47
CA ILE A 15 -11.29 0.74 -22.72
C ILE A 15 -11.14 1.31 -21.32
N GLY A 16 -12.12 1.04 -20.45
CA GLY A 16 -12.03 1.42 -19.05
C GLY A 16 -10.75 0.82 -18.50
N SER A 17 -9.89 1.66 -17.95
CA SER A 17 -8.71 1.22 -17.23
C SER A 17 -9.16 0.26 -16.12
N ALA A 18 -8.56 -0.93 -16.08
CA ALA A 18 -8.87 -1.91 -15.05
C ALA A 18 -8.21 -1.42 -13.76
N TRP A 19 -8.97 -1.42 -12.66
CA TRP A 19 -8.43 -1.07 -11.36
C TRP A 19 -7.44 -2.14 -10.90
N ASP A 20 -6.27 -1.72 -10.47
CA ASP A 20 -5.31 -2.57 -9.80
C ASP A 20 -5.65 -2.65 -8.32
N HIS A 21 -5.59 -3.86 -7.76
CA HIS A 21 -6.05 -4.13 -6.40
C HIS A 21 -4.89 -4.46 -5.48
N PHE A 22 -4.93 -3.92 -4.26
CA PHE A 22 -3.89 -4.09 -3.25
C PHE A 22 -4.48 -4.65 -1.97
N GLN A 23 -3.77 -5.59 -1.36
CA GLN A 23 -4.02 -6.03 0.00
C GLN A 23 -2.71 -6.04 0.79
N PHE A 24 -2.73 -5.42 1.96
CA PHE A 24 -1.60 -5.36 2.88
C PHE A 24 -2.00 -6.03 4.19
N ASP A 25 -1.47 -7.23 4.43
CA ASP A 25 -1.54 -7.90 5.73
C ASP A 25 -0.34 -7.44 6.57
N VAL A 26 -0.61 -6.53 7.50
CA VAL A 26 0.43 -5.85 8.28
C VAL A 26 0.46 -6.44 9.68
N THR A 27 1.65 -6.74 10.18
CA THR A 27 1.93 -7.07 11.59
C THR A 27 3.00 -6.13 12.11
N LEU A 28 2.65 -5.33 13.12
CA LEU A 28 3.59 -4.42 13.78
C LEU A 28 3.91 -4.92 15.19
N PHE A 29 5.17 -4.77 15.59
CA PHE A 29 5.61 -4.99 16.96
C PHE A 29 5.94 -3.67 17.65
N CYS A 30 5.52 -3.55 18.89
CA CYS A 30 5.94 -2.50 19.80
C CYS A 30 6.42 -3.09 21.12
N ASN A 31 7.74 -3.13 21.33
CA ASN A 31 8.40 -3.85 22.42
C ASN A 31 8.56 -3.02 23.71
N TYR A 32 7.60 -2.15 24.01
CA TYR A 32 7.49 -1.46 25.28
C TYR A 32 6.41 -2.06 26.16
N TYR A 33 6.77 -3.06 26.95
CA TYR A 33 5.85 -3.78 27.84
C TYR A 33 5.45 -2.99 29.09
N SER A 34 6.16 -1.91 29.40
CA SER A 34 5.81 -0.99 30.49
C SER A 34 4.55 -0.16 30.22
N ARG A 35 4.08 -0.13 28.96
CA ARG A 35 2.83 0.53 28.57
C ARG A 35 1.85 -0.50 28.02
N THR A 36 0.57 -0.24 28.23
CA THR A 36 -0.49 -1.14 27.77
C THR A 36 -0.88 -0.89 26.33
N LYS A 37 -0.87 0.36 25.85
CA LYS A 37 -1.35 0.76 24.52
C LYS A 37 -0.53 1.87 23.88
N TYR A 38 -0.77 2.09 22.59
CA TYR A 38 -0.10 3.13 21.81
C TYR A 38 -0.95 3.70 20.69
N ASN A 39 -0.62 4.89 20.20
CA ASN A 39 -1.29 5.48 19.05
C ASN A 39 -0.59 5.05 17.76
N LEU A 40 -1.38 4.66 16.76
CA LEU A 40 -0.91 4.25 15.45
C LEU A 40 -1.84 4.83 14.37
N LYS A 41 -1.29 5.55 13.41
CA LYS A 41 -1.94 5.91 12.13
C LYS A 41 -1.12 5.28 11.01
N ILE A 42 -1.78 4.72 10.01
CA ILE A 42 -1.12 4.16 8.82
C ILE A 42 -1.96 4.37 7.57
N GLU A 43 -1.29 4.65 6.45
CA GLU A 43 -1.84 4.70 5.09
C GLU A 43 -0.79 4.27 4.07
N TRP A 44 -1.23 3.77 2.92
CA TRP A 44 -0.39 3.32 1.81
C TRP A 44 -0.55 4.21 0.59
N TRP A 45 0.57 4.51 -0.04
CA TRP A 45 0.71 5.39 -1.20
C TRP A 45 1.66 4.77 -2.23
N GLU A 46 1.51 5.18 -3.47
CA GLU A 46 2.41 4.91 -4.59
C GLU A 46 3.59 5.90 -4.53
N TYR A 47 4.82 5.39 -4.51
CA TYR A 47 6.06 6.16 -4.40
C TYR A 47 6.93 6.01 -5.67
N ASP A 48 6.39 6.25 -6.85
CA ASP A 48 7.18 6.47 -8.07
C ASP A 48 6.38 7.14 -9.19
N SER A 49 5.59 8.14 -8.85
CA SER A 49 5.01 8.98 -9.88
C SER A 49 5.97 10.11 -10.27
N VAL A 50 6.76 9.85 -11.31
CA VAL A 50 7.64 10.83 -11.96
C VAL A 50 6.86 12.02 -12.56
N LEU A 51 5.51 11.94 -12.65
CA LEU A 51 4.67 12.90 -13.38
C LEU A 51 3.42 13.41 -12.64
N SER A 52 2.84 12.66 -11.69
CA SER A 52 1.61 12.99 -10.94
C SER A 52 1.82 13.20 -9.43
N GLY A 53 3.00 12.90 -8.87
CA GLY A 53 3.18 12.89 -7.41
C GLY A 53 2.57 11.63 -6.78
N GLU A 54 2.85 11.39 -5.50
CA GLU A 54 2.44 10.15 -4.85
C GLU A 54 0.91 9.97 -4.88
N ASP A 55 0.44 8.80 -5.30
CA ASP A 55 -0.99 8.48 -5.42
C ASP A 55 -1.46 7.61 -4.25
N GLN A 56 -2.61 7.95 -3.65
CA GLN A 56 -3.09 7.25 -2.46
C GLN A 56 -3.67 5.87 -2.82
N ILE A 57 -3.10 4.81 -2.25
CA ILE A 57 -3.59 3.43 -2.43
C ILE A 57 -4.72 3.13 -1.44
N THR A 58 -4.58 3.58 -0.18
CA THR A 58 -5.55 3.30 0.89
C THR A 58 -5.88 4.56 1.69
N GLN A 59 -7.10 4.67 2.19
CA GLN A 59 -7.43 5.63 3.24
C GLN A 59 -6.66 5.36 4.54
N ALA A 60 -6.34 6.42 5.27
CA ALA A 60 -5.72 6.31 6.59
C ALA A 60 -6.60 5.59 7.61
N LYS A 61 -5.98 4.66 8.35
CA LYS A 61 -6.56 4.03 9.53
C LYS A 61 -5.85 4.48 10.79
N VAL A 62 -6.62 4.68 11.86
CA VAL A 62 -6.12 5.03 13.19
C VAL A 62 -6.48 3.92 14.16
N PHE A 63 -5.50 3.47 14.94
CA PHE A 63 -5.63 2.39 15.89
C PHE A 63 -5.08 2.79 17.26
N LYS A 64 -5.53 2.07 18.30
CA LYS A 64 -4.94 2.11 19.65
C LYS A 64 -4.62 0.70 20.15
N PRO A 65 -3.67 0.00 19.50
CA PRO A 65 -3.33 -1.39 19.84
C PRO A 65 -2.63 -1.50 21.19
N ASN A 66 -2.60 -2.73 21.73
CA ASN A 66 -1.76 -3.04 22.87
C ASN A 66 -0.28 -3.11 22.45
N SER A 67 0.65 -2.89 23.39
CA SER A 67 2.06 -3.23 23.17
C SER A 67 2.23 -4.73 22.89
N GLY A 68 3.31 -5.08 22.19
CA GLY A 68 3.52 -6.40 21.63
C GLY A 68 3.10 -6.46 20.15
N ARG A 69 2.52 -7.58 19.73
CA ARG A 69 2.12 -7.87 18.35
C ARG A 69 0.74 -7.30 18.05
N TYR A 70 0.60 -6.59 16.93
CA TYR A 70 -0.69 -6.16 16.39
C TYR A 70 -0.77 -6.41 14.89
N SER A 71 -1.78 -7.17 14.46
CA SER A 71 -1.97 -7.54 13.06
C SER A 71 -3.30 -7.02 12.53
N PHE A 72 -3.30 -6.52 11.29
CA PHE A 72 -4.49 -5.99 10.61
C PHE A 72 -4.31 -6.02 9.10
N THR A 73 -5.41 -5.92 8.36
CA THR A 73 -5.41 -5.86 6.90
C THR A 73 -5.91 -4.52 6.38
N MET A 74 -5.29 -4.02 5.32
CA MET A 74 -5.73 -2.87 4.55
C MET A 74 -5.87 -3.25 3.07
N ALA A 75 -7.03 -2.96 2.49
CA ALA A 75 -7.27 -3.12 1.06
C ALA A 75 -7.27 -1.74 0.40
N GLY A 76 -6.78 -1.68 -0.82
CA GLY A 76 -6.71 -0.47 -1.63
C GLY A 76 -6.84 -0.77 -3.11
N ALA A 77 -6.98 0.28 -3.92
CA ALA A 77 -7.03 0.15 -5.36
C ALA A 77 -6.49 1.42 -6.01
N MET A 78 -5.92 1.28 -7.21
CA MET A 78 -5.48 2.41 -8.04
C MET A 78 -5.99 2.27 -9.46
N ASP A 79 -6.13 3.40 -10.14
CA ASP A 79 -6.41 3.42 -11.57
C ASP A 79 -5.16 2.93 -12.31
N GLY A 80 -5.34 1.98 -13.23
CA GLY A 80 -4.28 1.29 -13.98
C GLY A 80 -3.51 2.13 -14.99
N ASP A 81 -3.45 3.46 -14.86
CA ASP A 81 -2.89 4.38 -15.87
C ASP A 81 -1.36 4.52 -15.82
N GLU A 82 -0.68 3.46 -15.38
CA GLU A 82 0.79 3.38 -15.24
C GLU A 82 1.55 3.05 -16.54
N TRP A 83 1.11 3.58 -17.69
CA TRP A 83 1.63 3.18 -19.03
C TRP A 83 3.16 3.34 -19.23
N LEU A 84 3.86 4.02 -18.32
CA LEU A 84 5.31 4.23 -18.33
C LEU A 84 6.03 3.79 -17.05
N SER A 85 5.31 3.32 -16.03
CA SER A 85 5.91 2.88 -14.76
C SER A 85 6.47 1.46 -14.89
N LYS A 86 7.46 1.12 -14.05
CA LYS A 86 7.94 -0.26 -13.88
C LYS A 86 7.04 -1.08 -12.93
N GLY A 87 5.95 -0.46 -12.47
CA GLY A 87 4.99 -0.94 -11.50
C GLY A 87 4.99 -0.07 -10.25
N TYR A 88 3.84 0.01 -9.60
CA TYR A 88 3.63 0.73 -8.35
C TYR A 88 4.65 0.38 -7.29
N LYS A 89 5.17 1.40 -6.60
CA LYS A 89 6.10 1.26 -5.47
C LYS A 89 5.39 1.60 -4.14
N PRO A 90 4.79 0.63 -3.42
CA PRO A 90 4.01 0.95 -2.24
C PRO A 90 4.87 1.48 -1.09
N ARG A 91 4.46 2.60 -0.51
CA ARG A 91 5.03 3.19 0.70
C ARG A 91 3.96 3.30 1.78
N ALA A 92 4.25 2.78 2.96
CA ALA A 92 3.45 3.03 4.15
C ALA A 92 3.91 4.31 4.85
N TYR A 93 2.99 5.24 5.05
CA TYR A 93 3.17 6.38 5.95
C TYR A 93 2.60 6.04 7.32
N ILE A 94 3.47 5.93 8.32
CA ILE A 94 3.11 5.49 9.66
C ILE A 94 3.38 6.63 10.64
N SER A 95 2.39 6.96 11.47
CA SER A 95 2.60 7.86 12.60
C SER A 95 2.30 7.10 13.89
N HIS A 96 3.27 7.03 14.79
CA HIS A 96 3.12 6.28 16.03
C HIS A 96 3.87 6.91 17.20
N ASP A 97 3.51 6.51 18.41
CA ASP A 97 4.22 6.92 19.63
C ASP A 97 4.93 5.74 20.32
N CYS A 98 5.23 4.65 19.60
CA CYS A 98 6.10 3.56 20.08
C CYS A 98 7.56 3.96 20.23
N THR A 99 7.82 4.90 21.13
CA THR A 99 9.16 5.38 21.48
C THR A 99 9.37 5.35 23.00
N ALA A 100 10.63 5.40 23.43
CA ALA A 100 11.01 5.42 24.84
C ALA A 100 10.37 6.59 25.60
N ASP A 101 10.28 7.74 24.94
CA ASP A 101 9.76 8.99 25.49
C ASP A 101 8.26 9.22 25.18
N GLN A 102 7.60 8.25 24.54
CA GLN A 102 6.18 8.27 24.16
C GLN A 102 5.78 9.45 23.26
N LYS A 103 6.75 10.06 22.59
CA LYS A 103 6.47 11.11 21.60
C LYS A 103 6.04 10.48 20.29
N ARG A 104 5.10 11.16 19.64
CA ARG A 104 4.73 10.84 18.26
C ARG A 104 5.94 11.07 17.35
N VAL A 105 6.21 10.07 16.53
CA VAL A 105 7.16 10.09 15.43
C VAL A 105 6.48 9.61 14.15
N ASP A 106 7.05 9.98 13.01
CA ASP A 106 6.60 9.52 11.70
C ASP A 106 7.68 8.58 11.12
N LEU A 107 7.22 7.51 10.48
CA LEU A 107 8.00 6.41 9.91
C LEU A 107 7.45 6.05 8.53
N ASP A 108 8.29 6.12 7.51
CA ASP A 108 7.91 5.81 6.13
C ASP A 108 8.61 4.53 5.68
N LEU A 109 7.83 3.51 5.33
CA LEU A 109 8.36 2.21 4.91
C LEU A 109 8.04 1.97 3.44
N THR A 110 9.05 2.04 2.59
CA THR A 110 8.90 1.82 1.15
C THR A 110 9.17 0.36 0.82
N VAL A 111 8.21 -0.36 0.27
CA VAL A 111 8.37 -1.77 -0.11
C VAL A 111 9.15 -1.84 -1.41
N VAL A 112 10.28 -2.56 -1.40
CA VAL A 112 11.15 -2.71 -2.59
C VAL A 112 10.44 -3.49 -3.72
N LYS A 113 9.57 -4.43 -3.35
CA LYS A 113 8.82 -5.24 -4.31
C LYS A 113 7.68 -4.45 -4.95
N LEU A 114 7.89 -4.09 -6.22
CA LEU A 114 6.89 -3.45 -7.06
C LEU A 114 5.69 -4.36 -7.34
N CYS A 115 4.51 -3.74 -7.43
CA CYS A 115 3.30 -4.35 -7.97
C CYS A 115 3.20 -3.98 -9.45
N LYS A 116 3.14 -4.95 -10.35
CA LYS A 116 3.08 -4.65 -11.79
C LYS A 116 1.61 -4.51 -12.24
N PRO A 117 1.22 -3.47 -12.96
CA PRO A 117 -0.09 -3.42 -13.63
C PRO A 117 -0.11 -4.33 -14.88
N PRO A 118 -1.28 -4.80 -15.35
CA PRO A 118 -2.56 -4.85 -14.63
C PRO A 118 -2.62 -6.09 -13.74
N ASN A 119 -2.54 -5.97 -12.42
CA ASN A 119 -2.58 -7.11 -11.51
C ASN A 119 -3.17 -6.78 -10.13
N THR A 120 -3.45 -7.85 -9.40
CA THR A 120 -3.82 -7.83 -8.00
C THR A 120 -2.60 -8.19 -7.16
N CYS A 121 -2.23 -7.37 -6.17
CA CYS A 121 -1.02 -7.55 -5.36
C CYS A 121 -1.34 -7.68 -3.87
N HIS A 122 -0.92 -8.79 -3.28
CA HIS A 122 -1.11 -9.09 -1.87
C HIS A 122 0.24 -9.16 -1.16
N TYR A 123 0.46 -8.20 -0.26
CA TYR A 123 1.66 -8.06 0.54
C TYR A 123 1.43 -8.53 1.96
N ARG A 124 2.41 -9.23 2.51
CA ARG A 124 2.57 -9.44 3.95
C ARG A 124 3.76 -8.62 4.43
N ILE A 125 3.51 -7.76 5.42
CA ILE A 125 4.48 -6.82 5.97
C ILE A 125 4.57 -7.03 7.47
N ILE A 126 5.77 -7.30 7.98
CA ILE A 126 6.03 -7.60 9.38
C ILE A 126 7.20 -6.74 9.84
N GLN A 127 6.93 -5.82 10.76
CA GLN A 127 7.88 -4.78 11.13
C GLN A 127 7.86 -4.53 12.65
N ASP A 128 9.03 -4.41 13.27
CA ASP A 128 9.15 -3.85 14.61
C ASP A 128 9.28 -2.34 14.50
N ILE A 129 8.36 -1.57 15.08
CA ILE A 129 8.36 -0.09 15.02
C ILE A 129 8.94 0.57 16.28
N THR A 130 9.50 -0.22 17.19
CA THR A 130 10.03 0.26 18.48
C THR A 130 11.17 1.25 18.26
N ASN A 131 10.96 2.50 18.68
CA ASN A 131 11.87 3.64 18.48
C ASN A 131 12.26 3.93 17.03
N ARG A 132 11.52 3.43 16.04
CA ARG A 132 11.80 3.75 14.64
C ARG A 132 11.12 5.05 14.23
N SER A 133 11.80 5.79 13.38
CA SER A 133 11.33 7.02 12.74
C SER A 133 12.18 7.29 11.50
N GLY A 134 11.73 8.23 10.66
CA GLY A 134 12.38 8.54 9.40
C GLY A 134 11.89 7.64 8.27
N SER A 135 12.69 7.46 7.23
CA SER A 135 12.27 6.76 6.02
C SER A 135 13.27 5.67 5.66
N GLU A 136 12.77 4.51 5.23
CA GLU A 136 13.60 3.37 4.83
C GLU A 136 12.92 2.49 3.79
N GLU A 137 13.73 1.74 3.06
CA GLU A 137 13.26 0.67 2.18
C GLU A 137 13.20 -0.65 2.95
N ILE A 138 12.12 -1.41 2.74
CA ILE A 138 11.90 -2.70 3.38
C ILE A 138 11.60 -3.78 2.34
N GLU A 139 12.02 -5.00 2.67
CA GLU A 139 11.54 -6.19 2.00
C GLU A 139 10.16 -6.60 2.53
N HIS A 140 9.35 -7.23 1.68
CA HIS A 140 8.13 -7.88 2.13
C HIS A 140 8.45 -9.19 2.85
N ASN A 141 7.58 -9.62 3.75
CA ASN A 141 7.67 -10.94 4.39
C ASN A 141 6.84 -12.00 3.64
N GLY A 142 6.02 -11.58 2.68
CA GLY A 142 5.30 -12.44 1.75
C GLY A 142 4.69 -11.60 0.63
N PHE A 143 4.62 -12.16 -0.57
CA PHE A 143 4.04 -11.49 -1.73
C PHE A 143 3.32 -12.51 -2.60
N LYS A 144 2.12 -12.15 -3.07
CA LYS A 144 1.37 -12.89 -4.07
C LYS A 144 0.89 -11.93 -5.14
N GLU A 145 1.02 -12.37 -6.39
CA GLU A 145 0.57 -11.66 -7.58
C GLU A 145 -0.62 -12.44 -8.15
N ASN A 146 -1.72 -11.74 -8.42
CA ASN A 146 -3.00 -12.29 -8.87
C ASN A 146 -3.64 -13.33 -7.94
N ASP A 147 -3.28 -13.28 -6.67
CA ASP A 147 -3.83 -14.16 -5.64
C ASP A 147 -3.98 -13.38 -4.32
N MET A 148 -5.23 -13.24 -3.87
CA MET A 148 -5.62 -12.59 -2.61
C MET A 148 -5.93 -13.61 -1.50
N SER A 149 -5.62 -14.89 -1.72
CA SER A 149 -5.80 -15.90 -0.68
C SER A 149 -4.94 -15.55 0.54
N PRO A 150 -5.41 -15.83 1.76
CA PRO A 150 -4.66 -15.50 2.96
C PRO A 150 -3.30 -16.18 2.95
N PHE A 151 -2.30 -15.51 3.50
CA PHE A 151 -1.04 -16.17 3.83
C PHE A 151 -1.22 -17.04 5.07
N ALA A 152 -0.48 -18.14 5.19
CA ALA A 152 -0.48 -18.98 6.39
C ALA A 152 -0.14 -18.16 7.65
N ASP A 153 -0.80 -18.41 8.77
CA ASP A 153 -0.61 -17.62 9.99
C ASP A 153 0.86 -17.43 10.36
N TYR A 154 1.21 -16.20 10.76
CA TYR A 154 2.56 -15.89 11.22
C TYR A 154 2.74 -16.43 12.65
N PRO A 155 3.69 -17.35 12.88
CA PRO A 155 3.91 -17.98 14.19
C PRO A 155 4.30 -16.98 15.28
#